data_AF-A0A2P2IQ56-F1
#
_entry.id   AF-A0A2P2IQ56-F1
#
_cell.length_a   1.000
_cell.length_b   1.000
_cell.length_c   1.000
_cell.angle_alpha   90.00
_cell.angle_beta   90.00
_cell.angle_gamma   90.00
#
_symmetry.space_group_name_H-M   'P 1'
#
loop_
_entity.id
_entity.type
_entity.pdbx_description
1 polymer ?
#
loop_
_entity_poly.entity_id
_entity_poly.type
_entity_poly.pdbx_seq_one_letter_code
_entity_poly.pdbx_strand_id
1 'polypeptide(L)'
;MDMDVRAVEALGKGFDLTGDFRLRFAKGIKSDGETDGRSGRLVVLDERNTRDILIPGAAGITIPNISEDIRCDKGDQIRFKSDVLEFNQMSELLNQKSSVQGKVPSGYLNAIFDLSGDWLRDALDTKYLAFDGYFISLYYLHLTASPLVLQDKVKKSVPPCWDPASLARFICTYGTHIIVGLAVGGQDLICVRQNPSSPVPPPELRKHLEDLGDLLFSDRRSPTLLQSKTTASKQKVFGLTFNL
;
A
#
# COMPACT_ATOMS: atom_id res chain seq x y z
N MET A 1 -16.13 5.82 -12.14
CA MET A 1 -16.42 5.78 -10.69
C MET A 1 -15.35 6.58 -10.00
N ASP A 2 -15.75 7.53 -9.17
CA ASP A 2 -14.82 8.42 -8.49
C ASP A 2 -13.90 7.64 -7.54
N MET A 3 -12.66 8.11 -7.38
CA MET A 3 -11.63 7.43 -6.58
C MET A 3 -12.07 7.31 -5.11
N ASP A 4 -12.73 8.35 -4.61
CA ASP A 4 -13.26 8.43 -3.25
C ASP A 4 -14.29 7.32 -2.97
N VAL A 5 -15.19 7.06 -3.92
CA VAL A 5 -16.21 6.01 -3.79
C VAL A 5 -15.55 4.64 -3.79
N ARG A 6 -14.56 4.41 -4.65
CA ARG A 6 -13.80 3.14 -4.68
C ARG A 6 -13.04 2.90 -3.37
N ALA A 7 -12.49 3.96 -2.78
CA ALA A 7 -11.79 3.89 -1.51
C ALA A 7 -12.76 3.52 -0.38
N VAL A 8 -13.93 4.17 -0.30
CA VAL A 8 -14.94 3.81 0.69
C VAL A 8 -15.44 2.38 0.50
N GLU A 9 -15.69 1.95 -0.73
CA GLU A 9 -16.11 0.57 -1.03
C GLU A 9 -15.05 -0.48 -0.71
N ALA A 10 -13.77 -0.13 -0.71
CA ALA A 10 -12.70 -1.06 -0.40
C ALA A 10 -12.66 -1.46 1.08
N LEU A 11 -13.15 -0.61 1.99
CA LEU A 11 -13.23 -0.96 3.40
C LEU A 11 -14.02 -2.25 3.63
N GLY A 12 -13.60 -3.09 4.56
CA GLY A 12 -14.25 -4.37 4.82
C GLY A 12 -14.14 -5.39 3.68
N LYS A 13 -13.47 -5.10 2.56
CA LYS A 13 -13.07 -6.10 1.55
C LYS A 13 -11.80 -6.83 1.97
N GLY A 14 -11.58 -7.98 1.35
CA GLY A 14 -10.38 -8.77 1.56
C GLY A 14 -9.21 -8.32 0.70
N PHE A 15 -8.00 -8.78 1.03
CA PHE A 15 -6.84 -8.67 0.15
C PHE A 15 -5.77 -9.73 0.50
N ASP A 16 -4.86 -9.99 -0.44
CA ASP A 16 -3.69 -10.83 -0.19
C ASP A 16 -2.54 -9.96 0.32
N LEU A 17 -2.00 -10.26 1.50
CA LEU A 17 -0.88 -9.51 2.08
C LEU A 17 0.35 -9.55 1.17
N THR A 18 0.55 -10.67 0.47
CA THR A 18 1.65 -10.86 -0.49
C THR A 18 1.34 -10.24 -1.86
N GLY A 19 0.13 -9.73 -2.07
CA GLY A 19 -0.28 -8.93 -3.22
C GLY A 19 -0.05 -7.44 -2.98
N ASP A 20 -0.03 -6.69 -4.08
CA ASP A 20 0.11 -5.23 -4.05
C ASP A 20 -1.13 -4.57 -3.40
N PHE A 21 -0.92 -3.50 -2.63
CA PHE A 21 -1.95 -2.87 -1.80
C PHE A 21 -2.86 -1.89 -2.55
N ARG A 22 -2.65 -1.66 -3.83
CA ARG A 22 -3.53 -0.79 -4.64
C ARG A 22 -4.96 -1.32 -4.62
N LEU A 23 -5.93 -0.39 -4.57
CA LEU A 23 -7.37 -0.70 -4.45
C LEU A 23 -7.91 -1.68 -5.51
N ARG A 24 -7.24 -1.81 -6.67
CA ARG A 24 -7.61 -2.78 -7.71
C ARG A 24 -7.46 -4.24 -7.28
N PHE A 25 -6.69 -4.51 -6.23
CA PHE A 25 -6.47 -5.86 -5.68
C PHE A 25 -7.41 -6.20 -4.52
N ALA A 26 -8.29 -5.28 -4.11
CA ALA A 26 -9.31 -5.55 -3.12
C ALA A 26 -10.29 -6.64 -3.62
N LYS A 27 -10.56 -7.63 -2.77
CA LYS A 27 -11.37 -8.82 -3.05
C LYS A 27 -12.71 -8.71 -2.34
N GLY A 28 -13.78 -8.67 -3.12
CA GLY A 28 -15.14 -8.63 -2.60
C GLY A 28 -15.85 -9.97 -2.65
N ILE A 29 -17.04 -10.02 -2.06
CA ILE A 29 -17.99 -11.10 -2.33
C ILE A 29 -18.44 -10.96 -3.78
N LYS A 30 -18.34 -12.05 -4.54
CA LYS A 30 -18.90 -12.14 -5.89
C LYS A 30 -20.43 -12.21 -5.78
N SER A 31 -21.12 -11.29 -6.46
CA SER A 31 -22.55 -11.41 -6.71
C SER A 31 -22.80 -12.34 -7.90
N ASP A 32 -23.97 -12.99 -7.93
CA ASP A 32 -24.30 -13.91 -9.01
C ASP A 32 -24.47 -13.12 -10.32
N GLY A 33 -23.63 -13.43 -11.33
CA GLY A 33 -23.62 -12.74 -12.62
C GLY A 33 -22.51 -11.69 -12.80
N GLU A 34 -21.74 -11.36 -11.76
CA GLU A 34 -20.57 -10.48 -11.88
C GLU A 34 -19.27 -11.24 -12.14
N THR A 35 -18.56 -10.83 -13.19
CA THR A 35 -17.29 -11.45 -13.62
C THR A 35 -16.05 -10.92 -12.90
N ASP A 36 -16.09 -9.73 -12.29
CA ASP A 36 -14.91 -9.08 -11.67
C ASP A 36 -14.84 -9.24 -10.13
N GLY A 37 -15.91 -9.74 -9.48
CA GLY A 37 -15.88 -10.09 -8.05
C GLY A 37 -15.60 -8.95 -7.07
N ARG A 38 -16.02 -7.72 -7.42
CA ARG A 38 -15.66 -6.49 -6.68
C ARG A 38 -16.78 -5.90 -5.82
N SER A 39 -18.01 -6.39 -5.86
CA SER A 39 -19.16 -5.62 -5.34
C SER A 39 -19.43 -5.75 -3.83
N GLY A 40 -19.12 -6.87 -3.17
CA GLY A 40 -19.49 -7.04 -1.76
C GLY A 40 -18.36 -6.89 -0.75
N ARG A 41 -18.64 -6.31 0.43
CA ARG A 41 -17.74 -6.34 1.60
C ARG A 41 -17.77 -7.73 2.27
N LEU A 42 -16.69 -8.13 2.92
CA LEU A 42 -16.62 -9.39 3.68
C LEU A 42 -17.23 -9.27 5.08
N VAL A 43 -17.30 -8.04 5.59
CA VAL A 43 -17.90 -7.69 6.87
C VAL A 43 -19.28 -7.06 6.68
N VAL A 44 -20.08 -7.11 7.72
CA VAL A 44 -21.37 -6.43 7.83
C VAL A 44 -21.10 -5.00 8.33
N LEU A 45 -21.62 -4.01 7.60
CA LEU A 45 -21.71 -2.61 8.02
C LEU A 45 -23.19 -2.20 8.02
N ASP A 46 -23.52 -1.15 8.76
CA ASP A 46 -24.86 -0.55 8.73
C ASP A 46 -25.08 0.24 7.43
N GLU A 47 -25.69 -0.41 6.44
CA GLU A 47 -26.05 0.21 5.16
C GLU A 47 -27.40 0.96 5.21
N ARG A 48 -28.11 0.95 6.35
CA ARG A 48 -29.40 1.66 6.52
C ARG A 48 -29.18 3.07 7.05
N ASN A 49 -28.32 3.19 8.06
CA ASN A 49 -27.97 4.48 8.65
C ASN A 49 -26.74 5.01 7.90
N THR A 50 -27.01 5.95 6.99
CA THR A 50 -25.99 6.57 6.14
C THR A 50 -26.00 8.09 6.29
N ARG A 51 -24.86 8.69 6.03
CA ARG A 51 -24.64 10.14 6.07
C ARG A 51 -23.65 10.57 5.01
N ASP A 52 -23.71 11.84 4.65
CA ASP A 52 -22.68 12.44 3.81
C ASP A 52 -21.47 12.80 4.68
N ILE A 53 -20.28 12.45 4.21
CA ILE A 53 -19.02 12.76 4.90
C ILE A 53 -18.28 13.85 4.14
N LEU A 54 -17.97 14.94 4.83
CA LEU A 54 -17.11 16.00 4.30
C LEU A 54 -15.65 15.54 4.35
N ILE A 55 -14.95 15.63 3.22
CA ILE A 55 -13.51 15.33 3.17
C ILE A 55 -12.74 16.47 3.83
N PRO A 56 -11.99 16.22 4.92
CA PRO A 56 -11.23 17.26 5.59
C PRO A 56 -10.21 17.92 4.66
N GLY A 57 -10.20 19.25 4.58
CA GLY A 57 -9.24 19.99 3.76
C GLY A 57 -9.56 20.05 2.26
N ALA A 58 -10.58 19.33 1.79
CA ALA A 58 -11.13 19.52 0.45
C ALA A 58 -12.18 20.64 0.48
N ALA A 59 -12.21 21.48 -0.57
CA ALA A 59 -13.07 22.67 -0.65
C ALA A 59 -14.57 22.33 -0.81
N GLY A 60 -15.18 21.76 0.23
CA GLY A 60 -16.59 21.40 0.25
C GLY A 60 -16.92 20.06 -0.41
N ILE A 61 -15.93 19.22 -0.70
CA ILE A 61 -16.16 17.89 -1.30
C ILE A 61 -16.77 16.95 -0.26
N THR A 62 -17.91 16.35 -0.60
CA THR A 62 -18.60 15.36 0.22
C THR A 62 -18.67 14.02 -0.49
N ILE A 63 -18.52 12.94 0.28
CA ILE A 63 -18.83 11.59 -0.18
C ILE A 63 -20.22 11.24 0.36
N PRO A 64 -21.23 11.06 -0.51
CA PRO A 64 -22.59 10.89 -0.06
C PRO A 64 -22.91 9.45 0.35
N ASN A 65 -23.96 9.27 1.17
CA ASN A 65 -24.53 7.96 1.54
C ASN A 65 -23.52 6.96 2.12
N ILE A 66 -22.64 7.41 3.02
CA ILE A 66 -21.66 6.54 3.66
C ILE A 66 -22.20 6.02 4.99
N SER A 67 -22.03 4.72 5.25
CA SER A 67 -22.36 4.07 6.52
C SER A 67 -21.76 4.82 7.71
N GLU A 68 -22.52 4.94 8.81
CA GLU A 68 -22.03 5.51 10.07
C GLU A 68 -20.85 4.74 10.68
N ASP A 69 -20.66 3.48 10.29
CA ASP A 69 -19.52 2.64 10.70
C ASP A 69 -18.19 3.04 10.03
N ILE A 70 -18.21 4.06 9.16
CA ILE A 70 -17.03 4.57 8.48
C ILE A 70 -16.74 5.98 8.96
N ARG A 71 -15.50 6.20 9.39
CA ARG A 71 -14.97 7.53 9.70
C ARG A 71 -13.99 7.99 8.64
N CYS A 72 -13.98 9.31 8.47
CA CYS A 72 -13.01 10.03 7.67
C CYS A 72 -12.27 11.01 8.57
N ASP A 73 -10.98 10.76 8.75
CA ASP A 73 -10.09 11.64 9.51
C ASP A 73 -9.26 12.49 8.57
N LYS A 74 -8.74 13.60 9.11
CA LYS A 74 -7.83 14.48 8.40
C LYS A 74 -6.57 13.72 8.01
N GLY A 75 -6.14 13.90 6.76
CA GLY A 75 -4.87 13.40 6.28
C GLY A 75 -3.67 14.17 6.83
N ASP A 76 -2.49 13.70 6.46
CA ASP A 76 -1.20 14.27 6.81
C ASP A 76 -0.24 14.18 5.62
N GLN A 77 0.87 14.91 5.74
CA GLN A 77 1.95 14.89 4.77
C GLN A 77 3.23 14.64 5.52
N ILE A 78 3.94 13.58 5.16
CA ILE A 78 5.14 13.16 5.86
C ILE A 78 6.21 12.72 4.88
N ARG A 79 7.40 13.27 5.03
CA ARG A 79 8.61 12.70 4.44
C ARG A 79 9.19 11.67 5.39
N PHE A 80 9.42 10.47 4.91
CA PHE A 80 10.00 9.38 5.68
C PHE A 80 11.24 8.85 4.97
N LYS A 81 12.36 8.83 5.69
CA LYS A 81 13.65 8.30 5.25
C LYS A 81 13.92 7.03 6.03
N SER A 82 14.09 5.90 5.35
CA SER A 82 14.48 4.66 6.02
C SER A 82 15.98 4.65 6.31
N ASP A 83 16.39 3.81 7.26
CA ASP A 83 17.79 3.38 7.32
C ASP A 83 18.12 2.45 6.14
N VAL A 84 19.40 2.11 6.00
CA VAL A 84 19.88 1.07 5.07
C VAL A 84 19.76 -0.27 5.78
N LEU A 85 18.78 -1.07 5.34
CA LEU A 85 18.33 -2.27 6.06
C LEU A 85 18.53 -3.53 5.23
N GLU A 86 18.73 -4.67 5.89
CA GLU A 86 18.65 -5.96 5.24
C GLU A 86 17.19 -6.31 4.87
N PHE A 87 17.01 -7.28 3.99
CA PHE A 87 15.69 -7.67 3.44
C PHE A 87 14.61 -7.87 4.52
N ASN A 88 14.91 -8.69 5.54
CA ASN A 88 13.94 -9.03 6.59
C ASN A 88 13.59 -7.81 7.47
N GLN A 89 14.57 -6.94 7.74
CA GLN A 89 14.36 -5.73 8.54
C GLN A 89 13.48 -4.72 7.79
N MET A 90 13.73 -4.55 6.48
CA MET A 90 12.88 -3.71 5.63
C MET A 90 11.45 -4.28 5.51
N SER A 91 11.32 -5.60 5.37
CA SER A 91 10.00 -6.26 5.38
C SER A 91 9.24 -5.97 6.67
N GLU A 92 9.90 -6.08 7.82
CA GLU A 92 9.26 -5.82 9.11
C GLU A 92 8.88 -4.34 9.26
N LEU A 93 9.75 -3.42 8.85
CA LEU A 93 9.48 -1.98 8.85
C LEU A 93 8.21 -1.63 8.06
N LEU A 94 8.07 -2.14 6.83
CA LEU A 94 6.91 -1.84 5.98
C LEU A 94 5.63 -2.54 6.45
N ASN A 95 5.75 -3.74 7.01
CA ASN A 95 4.61 -4.43 7.61
C ASN A 95 4.07 -3.65 8.82
N GLN A 96 4.95 -3.18 9.70
CA GLN A 96 4.56 -2.37 10.86
C GLN A 96 3.85 -1.08 10.43
N LYS A 97 4.32 -0.41 9.37
CA LYS A 97 3.65 0.75 8.76
C LYS A 97 2.23 0.44 8.26
N SER A 98 1.95 -0.82 7.96
CA SER A 98 0.65 -1.32 7.52
C SER A 98 -0.16 -1.99 8.63
N SER A 99 0.24 -1.81 9.91
CA SER A 99 -0.35 -2.48 11.08
C SER A 99 -0.32 -4.01 11.01
N VAL A 100 0.65 -4.58 10.28
CA VAL A 100 0.89 -6.03 10.16
C VAL A 100 2.11 -6.41 10.97
N GLN A 101 2.04 -7.53 11.68
CA GLN A 101 3.15 -8.04 12.48
C GLN A 101 4.00 -9.05 11.70
N GLY A 102 5.29 -9.10 12.04
CA GLY A 102 6.23 -10.10 11.54
C GLY A 102 6.95 -9.72 10.24
N LYS A 103 7.72 -10.68 9.74
CA LYS A 103 8.74 -10.49 8.69
C LYS A 103 8.37 -11.07 7.33
N VAL A 104 7.12 -11.48 7.12
CA VAL A 104 6.68 -12.02 5.82
C VAL A 104 6.61 -10.85 4.85
N PRO A 105 7.33 -10.89 3.71
CA PRO A 105 7.33 -9.78 2.77
C PRO A 105 5.93 -9.57 2.19
N SER A 106 5.43 -8.36 2.37
CA SER A 106 4.16 -7.94 1.77
C SER A 106 4.35 -7.67 0.28
N GLY A 107 3.26 -7.73 -0.48
CA GLY A 107 3.31 -7.35 -1.89
C GLY A 107 3.56 -5.85 -2.08
N TYR A 108 3.34 -5.02 -1.04
CA TYR A 108 3.80 -3.64 -1.04
C TYR A 108 5.33 -3.52 -1.07
N LEU A 109 6.05 -4.26 -0.21
CA LEU A 109 7.51 -4.35 -0.28
C LEU A 109 7.95 -4.77 -1.69
N ASN A 110 7.31 -5.81 -2.24
CA ASN A 110 7.66 -6.32 -3.56
C ASN A 110 7.46 -5.27 -4.65
N ALA A 111 6.34 -4.54 -4.60
CA ALA A 111 6.00 -3.53 -5.59
C ALA A 111 6.97 -2.34 -5.57
N ILE A 112 7.36 -1.83 -4.40
CA ILE A 112 8.19 -0.61 -4.33
C ILE A 112 9.68 -0.88 -4.61
N PHE A 113 10.17 -2.10 -4.37
CA PHE A 113 11.56 -2.48 -4.63
C PHE A 113 11.75 -3.35 -5.88
N ASP A 114 10.70 -3.53 -6.68
CA ASP A 114 10.71 -4.38 -7.88
C ASP A 114 11.25 -5.79 -7.58
N LEU A 115 10.67 -6.43 -6.56
CA LEU A 115 10.99 -7.80 -6.16
C LEU A 115 10.05 -8.80 -6.86
N SER A 116 10.51 -10.03 -7.02
CA SER A 116 9.75 -11.07 -7.73
C SER A 116 8.60 -11.66 -6.92
N GLY A 117 8.68 -11.60 -5.59
CA GLY A 117 7.79 -12.29 -4.66
C GLY A 117 8.26 -13.69 -4.27
N ASP A 118 9.32 -14.21 -4.90
CA ASP A 118 10.06 -15.38 -4.43
C ASP A 118 11.02 -14.94 -3.32
N TRP A 119 10.48 -14.78 -2.12
CA TRP A 119 11.16 -14.12 -1.00
C TRP A 119 12.55 -14.70 -0.69
N LEU A 120 12.74 -16.01 -0.88
CA LEU A 120 14.03 -16.65 -0.60
C LEU A 120 15.09 -16.19 -1.59
N ARG A 121 14.75 -16.14 -2.88
CA ARG A 121 15.64 -15.61 -3.92
C ARG A 121 15.83 -14.12 -3.80
N ASP A 122 14.74 -13.38 -3.60
CA ASP A 122 14.80 -11.92 -3.45
C ASP A 122 15.69 -11.50 -2.28
N ALA A 123 15.67 -12.24 -1.17
CA ALA A 123 16.55 -12.02 -0.02
C ALA A 123 18.01 -12.36 -0.31
N LEU A 124 18.30 -13.41 -1.08
CA LEU A 124 19.67 -13.77 -1.47
C LEU A 124 20.27 -12.77 -2.48
N ASP A 125 19.44 -12.25 -3.38
CA ASP A 125 19.85 -11.32 -4.43
C ASP A 125 19.87 -9.85 -3.97
N THR A 126 19.60 -9.60 -2.69
CA THR A 126 19.50 -8.25 -2.11
C THR A 126 20.40 -8.14 -0.88
N LYS A 127 21.37 -7.23 -0.94
CA LYS A 127 22.24 -6.91 0.20
C LYS A 127 21.55 -5.97 1.18
N TYR A 128 21.14 -4.81 0.66
CA TYR A 128 20.43 -3.80 1.44
C TYR A 128 19.31 -3.15 0.63
N LEU A 129 18.29 -2.70 1.35
CA LEU A 129 17.17 -1.92 0.88
C LEU A 129 17.15 -0.60 1.64
N ALA A 130 16.83 0.49 0.93
CA ALA A 130 16.59 1.79 1.54
C ALA A 130 15.61 2.59 0.69
N PHE A 131 14.84 3.48 1.30
CA PHE A 131 14.00 4.42 0.57
C PHE A 131 13.91 5.79 1.26
N ASP A 132 13.72 6.82 0.45
CA ASP A 132 13.29 8.16 0.87
C ASP A 132 11.96 8.43 0.17
N GLY A 133 10.92 8.70 0.94
CA GLY A 133 9.56 8.80 0.44
C GLY A 133 8.84 10.02 0.96
N TYR A 134 8.05 10.64 0.09
CA TYR A 134 7.09 11.68 0.45
C TYR A 134 5.69 11.12 0.34
N PHE A 135 4.98 11.02 1.47
CA PHE A 135 3.65 10.45 1.58
C PHE A 135 2.65 11.56 1.83
N ILE A 136 1.66 11.67 0.96
CA ILE A 136 0.57 12.64 1.07
C ILE A 136 -0.71 11.86 1.24
N SER A 137 -1.20 11.81 2.47
CA SER A 137 -2.55 11.37 2.78
C SER A 137 -3.45 12.61 2.74
N LEU A 138 -4.41 12.65 1.82
CA LEU A 138 -5.42 13.70 1.79
C LEU A 138 -6.40 13.51 2.95
N TYR A 139 -6.78 12.26 3.19
CA TYR A 139 -7.64 11.86 4.30
C TYR A 139 -7.48 10.37 4.59
N TYR A 140 -7.90 9.97 5.78
CA TYR A 140 -7.90 8.57 6.22
C TYR A 140 -9.32 8.06 6.32
N LEU A 141 -9.61 6.90 5.75
CA LEU A 141 -10.88 6.20 5.93
C LEU A 141 -10.65 4.97 6.80
N HIS A 142 -11.49 4.74 7.80
CA HIS A 142 -11.40 3.55 8.63
C HIS A 142 -12.76 3.10 9.16
N LEU A 143 -12.87 1.80 9.44
CA LEU A 143 -14.02 1.19 10.10
C LEU A 143 -13.98 1.48 11.60
N THR A 144 -15.13 1.86 12.16
CA THR A 144 -15.31 2.02 13.61
C THR A 144 -16.10 0.88 14.24
N ALA A 145 -16.71 0.01 13.42
CA ALA A 145 -17.44 -1.16 13.88
C ALA A 145 -16.53 -2.09 14.71
N SER A 146 -16.92 -2.34 15.96
CA SER A 146 -16.20 -3.23 16.87
C SER A 146 -17.20 -3.99 17.77
N PRO A 147 -17.20 -5.33 17.74
CA PRO A 147 -16.36 -6.20 16.91
C PRO A 147 -16.80 -6.17 15.43
N LEU A 148 -15.86 -6.43 14.51
CA LEU A 148 -16.19 -6.66 13.10
C LEU A 148 -16.90 -8.01 12.94
N VAL A 149 -18.06 -8.00 12.28
CA VAL A 149 -18.86 -9.20 12.03
C VAL A 149 -18.72 -9.60 10.57
N LEU A 150 -18.28 -10.83 10.29
CA LEU A 150 -18.25 -11.37 8.93
C LEU A 150 -19.67 -11.62 8.39
N GLN A 151 -19.85 -11.44 7.08
CA GLN A 151 -21.06 -11.88 6.40
C GLN A 151 -21.19 -13.41 6.49
N ASP A 152 -22.42 -13.91 6.59
CA ASP A 152 -22.68 -15.35 6.76
C ASP A 152 -22.19 -16.18 5.57
N LYS A 153 -22.20 -15.62 4.35
CA LYS A 153 -21.61 -16.27 3.17
C LYS A 153 -20.12 -16.54 3.35
N VAL A 154 -19.38 -15.59 3.92
CA VAL A 154 -17.94 -15.74 4.21
C VAL A 154 -17.73 -16.78 5.30
N LYS A 155 -18.50 -16.71 6.41
CA LYS A 155 -18.43 -17.71 7.50
C LYS A 155 -18.66 -19.14 6.99
N LYS A 156 -19.70 -19.34 6.17
CA LYS A 156 -20.04 -20.65 5.57
C LYS A 156 -19.00 -21.14 4.57
N SER A 157 -18.18 -20.25 4.02
CA SER A 157 -17.13 -20.60 3.06
C SER A 157 -15.83 -21.05 3.74
N VAL A 158 -15.69 -20.87 5.06
CA VAL A 158 -14.52 -21.31 5.81
C VAL A 158 -14.44 -22.84 5.77
N PRO A 159 -13.32 -23.43 5.32
CA PRO A 159 -13.17 -24.88 5.33
C PRO A 159 -13.29 -25.45 6.75
N PRO A 160 -14.04 -26.53 6.97
CA PRO A 160 -14.27 -27.09 8.31
C PRO A 160 -13.03 -27.81 8.88
N CYS A 161 -12.04 -28.12 8.04
CA CYS A 161 -10.80 -28.77 8.40
C CYS A 161 -9.65 -28.28 7.51
N TRP A 162 -8.43 -28.66 7.86
CA TRP A 162 -7.24 -28.31 7.09
C TRP A 162 -7.20 -29.10 5.76
N ASP A 163 -7.69 -28.48 4.70
CA ASP A 163 -7.54 -28.95 3.32
C ASP A 163 -6.81 -27.87 2.49
N PRO A 164 -5.58 -28.12 2.03
CA PRO A 164 -4.80 -27.13 1.28
C PRO A 164 -5.54 -26.56 0.06
N ALA A 165 -6.27 -27.38 -0.68
CA ALA A 165 -6.97 -26.94 -1.88
C ALA A 165 -8.14 -26.02 -1.54
N SER A 166 -8.92 -26.33 -0.51
CA SER A 166 -10.03 -25.48 -0.04
C SER A 166 -9.53 -24.18 0.58
N LEU A 167 -8.44 -24.22 1.36
CA LEU A 167 -7.81 -23.02 1.91
C LEU A 167 -7.27 -22.11 0.81
N ALA A 168 -6.59 -22.67 -0.20
CA ALA A 168 -6.13 -21.90 -1.36
C ALA A 168 -7.30 -21.24 -2.10
N ARG A 169 -8.41 -21.96 -2.33
CA ARG A 169 -9.62 -21.38 -2.94
C ARG A 169 -10.23 -20.27 -2.10
N PHE A 170 -10.28 -20.44 -0.78
CA PHE A 170 -10.77 -19.44 0.16
C PHE A 170 -9.92 -18.16 0.07
N ILE A 171 -8.59 -18.29 0.16
CA ILE A 171 -7.65 -17.17 0.05
C ILE A 171 -7.75 -16.50 -1.32
N CYS A 172 -7.80 -17.27 -2.41
CA CYS A 172 -8.00 -16.72 -3.75
C CYS A 172 -9.28 -15.88 -3.84
N THR A 173 -10.35 -16.28 -3.15
CA THR A 173 -11.65 -15.61 -3.19
C THR A 173 -11.75 -14.41 -2.26
N TYR A 174 -11.35 -14.57 -0.99
CA TYR A 174 -11.58 -13.59 0.08
C TYR A 174 -10.31 -12.93 0.60
N GLY A 175 -9.15 -13.37 0.14
CA GLY A 175 -7.88 -12.86 0.62
C GLY A 175 -7.42 -13.48 1.93
N THR A 176 -6.30 -12.94 2.41
CA THR A 176 -5.68 -13.31 3.68
C THR A 176 -6.02 -12.34 4.82
N HIS A 177 -6.35 -11.08 4.48
CA HIS A 177 -6.57 -9.98 5.40
C HIS A 177 -7.79 -9.18 4.98
N ILE A 178 -8.34 -8.36 5.88
CA ILE A 178 -9.45 -7.44 5.62
C ILE A 178 -8.95 -6.00 5.72
N ILE A 179 -9.37 -5.15 4.78
CA ILE A 179 -9.05 -3.73 4.77
C ILE A 179 -9.92 -3.02 5.83
N VAL A 180 -9.35 -2.73 6.99
CA VAL A 180 -10.07 -2.03 8.08
C VAL A 180 -9.85 -0.53 8.07
N GLY A 181 -8.82 -0.06 7.37
CA GLY A 181 -8.51 1.34 7.17
C GLY A 181 -7.54 1.53 6.01
N LEU A 182 -7.56 2.71 5.42
CA LEU A 182 -6.68 3.09 4.32
C LEU A 182 -6.51 4.61 4.27
N ALA A 183 -5.34 5.02 3.78
CA ALA A 183 -5.07 6.41 3.42
C ALA A 183 -5.45 6.63 1.96
N VAL A 184 -6.10 7.75 1.67
CA VAL A 184 -6.35 8.19 0.29
C VAL A 184 -5.43 9.35 -0.02
N GLY A 185 -4.69 9.26 -1.12
CA GLY A 185 -3.77 10.30 -1.55
C GLY A 185 -2.73 9.77 -2.53
N GLY A 186 -1.47 10.11 -2.32
CA GLY A 186 -0.37 9.72 -3.20
C GLY A 186 0.96 9.56 -2.45
N GLN A 187 1.90 8.92 -3.11
CA GLN A 187 3.26 8.75 -2.60
C GLN A 187 4.28 8.86 -3.72
N ASP A 188 5.38 9.51 -3.42
CA ASP A 188 6.56 9.53 -4.27
C ASP A 188 7.71 8.85 -3.52
N LEU A 189 8.32 7.84 -4.13
CA LEU A 189 9.34 7.00 -3.51
C LEU A 189 10.61 6.97 -4.36
N ILE A 190 11.74 7.18 -3.70
CA ILE A 190 13.05 6.83 -4.23
C ILE A 190 13.49 5.56 -3.49
N CYS A 191 13.53 4.44 -4.21
CA CYS A 191 13.93 3.16 -3.65
C CYS A 191 15.31 2.77 -4.16
N VAL A 192 16.11 2.20 -3.26
CA VAL A 192 17.43 1.65 -3.56
C VAL A 192 17.42 0.18 -3.18
N ARG A 193 17.71 -0.67 -4.15
CA ARG A 193 17.98 -2.10 -3.97
C ARG A 193 19.44 -2.38 -4.30
N GLN A 194 20.24 -2.64 -3.28
CA GLN A 194 21.66 -2.90 -3.44
C GLN A 194 21.93 -4.39 -3.69
N ASN A 195 22.63 -4.72 -4.78
CA ASN A 195 23.07 -6.08 -5.07
C ASN A 195 24.21 -6.52 -4.10
N PRO A 196 24.27 -7.80 -3.69
CA PRO A 196 25.38 -8.39 -2.93
C PRO A 196 26.79 -8.03 -3.39
N SER A 197 27.02 -7.92 -4.70
CA SER A 197 28.33 -7.63 -5.28
C SER A 197 28.72 -6.14 -5.23
N SER A 198 27.82 -5.25 -4.83
CA SER A 198 28.09 -3.80 -4.77
C SER A 198 29.11 -3.48 -3.67
N PRO A 199 30.19 -2.74 -3.98
CA PRO A 199 31.19 -2.32 -3.01
C PRO A 199 30.77 -1.08 -2.20
N VAL A 200 29.69 -0.40 -2.59
CA VAL A 200 29.25 0.85 -1.96
C VAL A 200 28.85 0.59 -0.50
N PRO A 201 29.47 1.25 0.49
CA PRO A 201 29.15 1.05 1.90
C PRO A 201 27.82 1.74 2.29
N PRO A 202 27.12 1.26 3.33
CA PRO A 202 25.83 1.82 3.76
C PRO A 202 25.79 3.34 3.99
N PRO A 203 26.80 4.00 4.61
CA PRO A 203 26.78 5.44 4.82
C PRO A 203 26.78 6.23 3.50
N GLU A 204 27.53 5.75 2.51
CA GLU A 204 27.58 6.37 1.18
C GLU A 204 26.26 6.14 0.44
N LEU A 205 25.67 4.95 0.56
CA LEU A 205 24.35 4.66 -0.01
C LEU A 205 23.26 5.58 0.56
N ARG A 206 23.24 5.73 1.89
CA ARG A 206 22.32 6.61 2.61
C ARG A 206 22.47 8.05 2.15
N LYS A 207 23.70 8.55 2.09
CA LYS A 207 23.98 9.92 1.67
C LYS A 207 23.47 10.18 0.24
N HIS A 208 23.76 9.29 -0.71
CA HIS A 208 23.27 9.45 -2.09
C HIS A 208 21.73 9.48 -2.17
N LEU A 209 21.06 8.63 -1.39
CA LEU A 209 19.61 8.59 -1.31
C LEU A 209 19.04 9.90 -0.69
N GLU A 210 19.66 10.40 0.38
CA GLU A 210 19.29 11.67 1.02
C GLU A 210 19.49 12.86 0.07
N ASP A 211 20.64 12.94 -0.61
CA ASP A 211 20.94 14.00 -1.58
C ASP A 211 19.93 14.01 -2.74
N LEU A 212 19.54 12.83 -3.25
CA LEU A 212 18.54 12.71 -4.30
C LEU A 212 17.13 13.07 -3.79
N GLY A 213 16.78 12.60 -2.60
CA GLY A 213 15.52 12.94 -1.96
C GLY A 213 15.39 14.43 -1.69
N ASP A 214 16.47 15.09 -1.24
CA ASP A 214 16.47 16.52 -1.00
C ASP A 214 16.33 17.30 -2.32
N LEU A 215 16.89 16.79 -3.42
CA LEU A 215 16.69 17.39 -4.74
C LEU A 215 15.23 17.29 -5.22
N LEU A 216 14.57 16.14 -4.98
CA LEU A 216 13.23 15.86 -5.51
C LEU A 216 12.10 16.36 -4.60
N PHE A 217 12.27 16.29 -3.28
CA PHE A 217 11.20 16.55 -2.30
C PHE A 217 11.36 17.87 -1.54
N SER A 218 12.47 18.59 -1.71
CA SER A 218 12.55 19.96 -1.15
C SER A 218 11.68 20.88 -1.98
N ASP A 219 10.92 21.73 -1.29
CA ASP A 219 9.98 22.71 -1.85
C ASP A 219 10.73 23.86 -2.57
N ARG A 220 11.41 23.52 -3.67
CA ARG A 220 11.89 24.48 -4.65
C ARG A 220 10.72 24.73 -5.59
N ARG A 221 10.07 25.88 -5.43
CA ARG A 221 9.34 26.51 -6.54
C ARG A 221 10.18 26.31 -7.81
N SER A 222 9.68 25.52 -8.77
CA SER A 222 10.37 25.27 -10.03
C SER A 222 10.85 26.61 -10.61
N PRO A 223 12.14 26.75 -10.94
CA PRO A 223 12.55 26.41 -12.29
C PRO A 223 13.95 25.76 -12.41
N THR A 224 14.22 25.25 -13.62
CA THR A 224 15.51 24.84 -14.19
C THR A 224 16.15 23.54 -13.70
N LEU A 225 15.66 22.42 -14.25
CA LEU A 225 16.55 21.33 -14.65
C LEU A 225 17.22 21.71 -15.97
N LEU A 226 18.51 21.39 -16.07
CA LEU A 226 19.46 21.64 -17.18
C LEU A 226 20.21 22.96 -17.12
N GLN A 227 21.22 23.05 -16.25
CA GLN A 227 22.57 23.47 -16.66
C GLN A 227 23.59 23.27 -15.53
N SER A 228 24.30 22.13 -15.56
CA SER A 228 25.75 22.08 -15.26
C SER A 228 26.38 20.74 -15.65
N LYS A 229 26.94 20.74 -16.87
CA LYS A 229 28.21 20.13 -17.31
C LYS A 229 28.57 18.71 -16.84
N THR A 230 28.26 17.76 -17.72
CA THR A 230 29.17 16.76 -18.31
C THR A 230 30.39 16.29 -17.50
N THR A 231 30.31 15.07 -16.95
CA THR A 231 31.31 14.01 -17.22
C THR A 231 30.56 12.70 -17.40
N ALA A 232 30.85 12.00 -18.49
CA ALA A 232 30.14 10.82 -18.92
C ALA A 232 30.45 9.61 -18.03
N SER A 233 29.45 9.17 -17.26
CA SER A 233 29.25 7.76 -16.96
C SER A 233 27.75 7.49 -17.13
N LYS A 234 27.39 6.34 -17.72
CA LYS A 234 26.01 5.99 -18.09
C LYS A 234 25.10 6.00 -16.86
N GLN A 235 24.48 7.15 -16.56
CA GLN A 235 23.32 7.22 -15.69
C GLN A 235 22.16 6.58 -16.45
N LYS A 236 21.82 5.34 -16.09
CA LYS A 236 20.48 4.83 -16.36
C LYS A 236 19.54 5.69 -15.53
N VAL A 237 18.77 6.54 -16.23
CA VAL A 237 17.58 7.18 -15.67
C VAL A 237 16.64 6.04 -15.28
N PHE A 238 16.54 5.74 -13.99
CA PHE A 238 15.49 4.86 -13.48
C PHE A 238 14.20 5.66 -13.51
N GLY A 239 13.22 5.16 -14.27
CA GLY A 239 11.94 5.81 -14.46
C GLY A 239 11.23 6.01 -13.12
N LEU A 240 10.75 7.24 -12.89
CA LEU A 240 9.77 7.54 -11.86
C LEU A 240 8.53 6.71 -12.15
N THR A 241 8.25 5.71 -11.31
CA THR A 241 7.00 4.96 -11.37
C THR A 241 5.99 5.67 -10.49
N PHE A 242 5.09 6.44 -11.11
CA PHE A 242 3.91 6.95 -10.44
C PHE A 242 3.01 5.76 -10.10
N ASN A 243 2.94 5.37 -8.83
CA ASN A 243 1.95 4.43 -8.36
C ASN A 243 0.73 5.22 -7.84
N LEU A 244 -0.34 5.19 -8.64
CA LEU A 244 -1.71 5.56 -8.25
C LEU A 244 -2.19 4.74 -7.04
#